data_AF-A0A856M9K7-F1
#
_entry.id   AF-A0A856M9K7-F1
#
_cell.length_a   1.000
_cell.length_b   1.000
_cell.length_c   1.000
_cell.angle_alpha   90.00
_cell.angle_beta   90.00
_cell.angle_gamma   90.00
#
_symmetry.space_group_name_H-M   'P 1'
#
loop_
_entity.id
_entity.type
_entity.pdbx_description
1 polymer ?
#
loop_
_entity_poly.entity_id
_entity_poly.type
_entity_poly.pdbx_seq_one_letter_code
_entity_poly.pdbx_strand_id
1 'polypeptide(L)'
;MKSLTIYEILTRYKTFEELCEALDSCFDLHDLGYVDENTQANYIKLSEISAIDLLYMWKQAKKDKSLPPYAELSNYEKAKVTTIYTYVGELIPNENGINDHLGCAWFTVPSDWAESKAKQHGYDSLSEFQSEYIMDDTAGWLQDAIATSNVLICGAGNPPHSKGVR
;
A
#
# COMPACT_ATOMS: atom_id res chain seq x y z
N MET A 1 -29.03 -3.51 -15.81
CA MET A 1 -28.71 -2.66 -14.64
C MET A 1 -27.78 -1.55 -15.08
N LYS A 2 -27.86 -0.36 -14.48
CA LYS A 2 -26.86 0.69 -14.71
C LYS A 2 -25.69 0.41 -13.76
N SER A 3 -24.47 0.30 -14.31
CA SER A 3 -23.27 0.13 -13.51
C SER A 3 -23.01 1.36 -12.64
N LEU A 4 -22.67 1.13 -11.37
CA LEU A 4 -22.28 2.17 -10.43
C LEU A 4 -20.77 2.30 -10.42
N THR A 5 -20.30 3.53 -10.56
CA THR A 5 -18.91 3.92 -10.34
C THR A 5 -18.56 3.94 -8.84
N ILE A 6 -17.27 3.92 -8.51
CA ILE A 6 -16.78 4.09 -7.12
C ILE A 6 -17.38 5.34 -6.46
N TYR A 7 -17.42 6.46 -7.19
CA TYR A 7 -18.01 7.70 -6.70
C TYR A 7 -19.50 7.55 -6.39
N GLU A 8 -20.27 6.90 -7.28
CA GLU A 8 -21.70 6.65 -7.07
C GLU A 8 -21.94 5.74 -5.85
N ILE A 9 -21.07 4.74 -5.61
CA ILE A 9 -21.15 3.88 -4.42
C ILE A 9 -20.86 4.67 -3.14
N LEU A 10 -19.75 5.42 -3.09
CA LEU A 10 -19.37 6.23 -1.92
C LEU A 10 -20.44 7.27 -1.54
N THR A 11 -21.09 7.86 -2.54
CA THR A 11 -22.09 8.90 -2.30
C THR A 11 -23.49 8.36 -1.99
N ARG A 12 -23.73 7.05 -2.18
CA ARG A 12 -25.02 6.38 -1.95
C ARG A 12 -25.44 6.33 -0.49
N TYR A 13 -24.48 6.12 0.41
CA TYR A 13 -24.74 5.95 1.85
C TYR A 13 -24.78 7.29 2.58
N LYS A 14 -25.67 7.44 3.57
CA LYS A 14 -25.86 8.71 4.28
C LYS A 14 -24.74 8.94 5.28
N THR A 15 -24.31 7.89 5.96
CA THR A 15 -23.20 7.92 6.92
C THR A 15 -22.04 7.05 6.45
N PHE A 16 -20.89 7.21 7.10
CA PHE A 16 -19.72 6.39 6.81
C PHE A 16 -19.90 4.97 7.36
N GLU A 17 -20.58 4.84 8.50
CA GLU A 17 -20.91 3.56 9.13
C GLU A 17 -21.78 2.69 8.22
N GLU A 18 -22.82 3.28 7.59
CA GLU A 18 -23.67 2.58 6.62
C GLU A 18 -22.87 2.08 5.40
N LEU A 19 -21.87 2.86 4.95
CA LEU A 19 -20.97 2.43 3.88
C LEU A 19 -20.15 1.22 4.34
N CYS A 20 -19.53 1.28 5.52
CA CYS A 20 -18.72 0.19 6.05
C CYS A 20 -19.52 -1.11 6.21
N GLU A 21 -20.73 -1.04 6.78
CA GLU A 21 -21.61 -2.21 6.93
C GLU A 21 -21.97 -2.82 5.57
N ALA A 22 -22.22 -1.98 4.57
CA ALA A 22 -22.50 -2.46 3.22
C ALA A 22 -21.28 -3.10 2.55
N LEU A 23 -20.07 -2.59 2.79
CA LEU A 23 -18.84 -3.18 2.26
C LEU A 23 -18.49 -4.52 2.93
N ASP A 24 -18.78 -4.66 4.23
CA ASP A 24 -18.55 -5.90 4.99
C ASP A 24 -19.44 -7.07 4.50
N SER A 25 -20.55 -6.74 3.84
CA SER A 25 -21.54 -7.71 3.34
C SER A 25 -21.73 -7.70 1.82
N CYS A 26 -20.78 -7.10 1.07
CA CYS A 26 -20.93 -6.90 -0.37
C CYS A 26 -20.59 -8.12 -1.25
N PHE A 27 -20.28 -9.27 -0.64
CA PHE A 27 -19.98 -10.50 -1.36
C PHE A 27 -21.25 -11.04 -2.05
N ASP A 28 -21.11 -11.48 -3.30
CA ASP A 28 -22.16 -12.14 -4.10
C ASP A 28 -23.38 -11.26 -4.50
N LEU A 29 -23.32 -9.92 -4.39
CA LEU A 29 -24.43 -9.06 -4.85
C LEU A 29 -24.76 -9.27 -6.33
N HIS A 30 -23.75 -9.56 -7.16
CA HIS A 30 -23.96 -9.92 -8.57
C HIS A 30 -24.70 -11.25 -8.72
N ASP A 31 -24.26 -12.28 -8.02
CA ASP A 31 -24.82 -13.64 -8.10
C ASP A 31 -26.26 -13.69 -7.57
N LEU A 32 -26.57 -12.82 -6.60
CA LEU A 32 -27.92 -12.60 -6.07
C LEU A 32 -28.78 -11.70 -6.98
N GLY A 33 -28.23 -11.17 -8.07
CA GLY A 33 -28.94 -10.35 -9.04
C GLY A 33 -29.24 -8.92 -8.59
N TYR A 34 -28.58 -8.42 -7.55
CA TYR A 34 -28.75 -7.04 -7.06
C TYR A 34 -27.97 -6.01 -7.87
N VAL A 35 -26.83 -6.41 -8.46
CA VAL A 35 -25.95 -5.52 -9.22
C VAL A 35 -25.35 -6.24 -10.45
N ASP A 36 -24.84 -5.48 -11.41
CA ASP A 36 -24.02 -6.02 -12.50
C ASP A 36 -22.57 -6.29 -12.05
N GLU A 37 -21.83 -7.07 -12.84
CA GLU A 37 -20.46 -7.50 -12.57
C GLU A 37 -19.48 -6.33 -12.31
N ASN A 38 -19.60 -5.23 -13.07
CA ASN A 38 -18.72 -4.06 -12.87
C ASN A 38 -19.01 -3.36 -11.54
N THR A 39 -20.28 -3.27 -11.15
CA THR A 39 -20.68 -2.72 -9.85
C THR A 39 -20.17 -3.60 -8.71
N GLN A 40 -20.29 -4.93 -8.83
CA GLN A 40 -19.73 -5.88 -7.86
C GLN A 40 -18.21 -5.69 -7.71
N ALA A 41 -17.48 -5.58 -8.81
CA ALA A 41 -16.05 -5.34 -8.80
C ALA A 41 -15.68 -4.03 -8.06
N ASN A 42 -16.49 -2.97 -8.22
CA ASN A 42 -16.26 -1.71 -7.50
C ASN A 42 -16.55 -1.80 -6.00
N TYR A 43 -17.56 -2.58 -5.59
CA TYR A 43 -17.82 -2.88 -4.17
C TYR A 43 -16.65 -3.65 -3.54
N ILE A 44 -16.15 -4.69 -4.22
CA ILE A 44 -14.99 -5.47 -3.76
C ILE A 44 -13.77 -4.56 -3.63
N LYS A 45 -13.46 -3.75 -4.66
CA LYS A 45 -12.33 -2.80 -4.61
C LYS A 45 -12.40 -1.87 -3.40
N LEU A 46 -13.58 -1.34 -3.10
CA LEU A 46 -13.80 -0.47 -1.94
C LEU A 46 -13.65 -1.21 -0.61
N SER A 47 -14.02 -2.49 -0.54
CA SER A 47 -13.91 -3.32 0.67
C SER A 47 -12.45 -3.63 1.05
N GLU A 48 -11.54 -3.61 0.07
CA GLU A 48 -10.11 -3.86 0.27
C GLU A 48 -9.34 -2.59 0.72
N ILE A 49 -10.00 -1.42 0.71
CA ILE A 49 -9.38 -0.13 1.07
C ILE A 49 -9.20 -0.02 2.58
N SER A 50 -8.07 0.54 3.01
CA SER A 50 -7.86 0.87 4.43
C SER A 50 -8.98 1.79 4.95
N ALA A 51 -9.42 1.60 6.20
CA ALA A 51 -10.51 2.41 6.76
C ALA A 51 -10.21 3.92 6.73
N ILE A 52 -8.93 4.30 6.82
CA ILE A 52 -8.49 5.71 6.79
C ILE A 52 -8.67 6.30 5.38
N ASP A 53 -8.19 5.59 4.35
CA ASP A 53 -8.30 6.05 2.96
C ASP A 53 -9.75 6.06 2.50
N LEU A 54 -10.52 5.04 2.89
CA LEU A 54 -11.94 4.96 2.59
C LEU A 54 -12.71 6.13 3.22
N LEU A 55 -12.39 6.50 4.46
CA LEU A 55 -12.98 7.66 5.13
C LEU A 55 -12.64 8.97 4.40
N TYR A 56 -11.40 9.13 3.93
CA TYR A 56 -11.00 10.30 3.17
C TYR A 56 -11.73 10.37 1.83
N MET A 57 -11.79 9.26 1.08
CA MET A 57 -12.51 9.14 -0.18
C MET A 57 -13.99 9.49 -0.01
N TRP A 58 -14.65 8.95 1.03
CA TRP A 58 -16.06 9.23 1.32
C TRP A 58 -16.31 10.71 1.63
N LYS A 59 -15.47 11.32 2.48
CA LYS A 59 -15.57 12.75 2.81
C LYS A 59 -15.40 13.64 1.58
N GLN A 60 -14.41 13.33 0.75
CA GLN A 60 -14.14 14.11 -0.45
C GLN A 60 -15.26 13.97 -1.49
N ALA A 61 -15.76 12.75 -1.70
CA ALA A 61 -16.89 12.50 -2.59
C ALA A 61 -18.15 13.27 -2.16
N LYS A 62 -18.42 13.35 -0.84
CA LYS A 62 -19.57 14.09 -0.30
C LYS A 62 -19.41 15.61 -0.37
N LYS A 63 -18.20 16.13 -0.13
CA LYS A 63 -17.95 17.57 -0.02
C LYS A 63 -17.64 18.21 -1.37
N ASP A 64 -16.70 17.62 -2.10
CA ASP A 64 -16.07 18.23 -3.27
C ASP A 64 -16.62 17.64 -4.58
N LYS A 65 -17.50 16.64 -4.49
CA LYS A 65 -18.09 15.91 -5.63
C LYS A 65 -17.03 15.33 -6.58
N SER A 66 -15.89 14.96 -5.99
CA SER A 66 -14.74 14.41 -6.68
C SER A 66 -14.16 13.25 -5.88
N LEU A 67 -13.31 12.46 -6.52
CA LEU A 67 -12.50 11.46 -5.86
C LEU A 67 -11.09 12.02 -5.67
N PRO A 68 -10.34 11.54 -4.66
CA PRO A 68 -8.94 11.88 -4.54
C PRO A 68 -8.16 11.48 -5.79
N PRO A 69 -7.05 12.17 -6.13
CA PRO A 69 -6.20 11.82 -7.26
C PRO A 69 -5.67 10.38 -7.22
N TYR A 70 -5.59 9.79 -6.02
CA TYR A 70 -5.16 8.40 -5.82
C TYR A 70 -6.30 7.36 -5.98
N ALA A 71 -7.56 7.80 -6.08
CA ALA A 71 -8.72 6.93 -6.27
C ALA A 71 -9.07 6.70 -7.76
N GLU A 72 -8.42 7.41 -8.69
CA GLU A 72 -8.45 7.02 -10.10
C GLU A 72 -7.63 5.74 -10.30
N LEU A 73 -8.24 4.79 -11.04
CA LEU A 73 -7.92 3.37 -11.18
C LEU A 73 -6.47 2.98 -11.54
N SER A 74 -5.54 3.92 -11.74
CA SER A 74 -4.12 3.62 -11.98
C SER A 74 -3.23 3.69 -10.74
N ASN A 75 -3.71 4.21 -9.60
CA ASN A 75 -2.92 4.32 -8.36
C ASN A 75 -3.27 3.23 -7.34
N TYR A 76 -4.49 2.70 -7.36
CA TYR A 76 -4.91 1.64 -6.42
C TYR A 76 -4.42 0.25 -6.82
N GLU A 77 -4.29 -0.03 -8.12
CA GLU A 77 -3.57 -1.22 -8.61
C GLU A 77 -2.05 -1.13 -8.38
N LYS A 78 -1.54 0.01 -7.85
CA LYS A 78 -0.12 0.32 -7.70
C LYS A 78 0.42 0.42 -6.26
N ALA A 79 -0.40 0.23 -5.23
CA ALA A 79 0.09 0.25 -3.85
C ALA A 79 0.30 -1.14 -3.25
N LYS A 80 0.74 -2.13 -4.05
CA LYS A 80 1.61 -3.15 -3.45
C LYS A 80 2.87 -2.39 -3.05
N VAL A 81 3.07 -2.27 -1.75
CA VAL A 81 4.24 -1.62 -1.17
C VAL A 81 5.04 -2.67 -0.43
N THR A 82 6.36 -2.56 -0.51
CA THR A 82 7.28 -3.50 0.10
C THR A 82 8.17 -2.77 1.07
N THR A 83 8.27 -3.27 2.29
CA THR A 83 9.25 -2.83 3.27
C THR A 83 10.53 -3.64 3.10
N ILE A 84 11.64 -2.93 2.90
CA ILE A 84 12.98 -3.48 2.73
C ILE A 84 13.82 -3.04 3.93
N TYR A 85 14.64 -3.94 4.45
CA TYR A 85 15.58 -3.66 5.53
C TYR A 85 16.98 -3.41 4.96
N THR A 86 17.72 -2.47 5.55
CA THR A 86 19.12 -2.18 5.21
C THR A 86 19.88 -1.68 6.44
N TYR A 87 21.20 -1.51 6.33
CA TYR A 87 22.05 -1.03 7.41
C TYR A 87 21.57 0.31 7.97
N VAL A 88 21.54 0.42 9.31
CA VAL A 88 21.15 1.67 9.99
C VAL A 88 22.02 2.86 9.56
N GLY A 89 23.28 2.59 9.18
CA GLY A 89 24.24 3.56 8.66
C GLY A 89 23.81 4.26 7.37
N GLU A 90 22.88 3.69 6.60
CA GLU A 90 22.34 4.33 5.41
C GLU A 90 21.31 5.42 5.70
N LEU A 91 20.64 5.33 6.85
CA LEU A 91 19.63 6.31 7.26
C LEU A 91 20.22 7.36 8.20
N ILE A 92 21.05 6.92 9.14
CA ILE A 92 21.62 7.77 10.19
C ILE A 92 23.13 7.50 10.20
N PRO A 93 23.98 8.55 10.18
CA PRO A 93 25.42 8.38 10.32
C PRO A 93 25.74 7.49 11.54
N ASN A 94 26.41 6.36 11.29
CA ASN A 94 26.73 5.38 12.33
C ASN A 94 28.25 5.27 12.53
N GLU A 95 28.90 6.41 12.71
CA GLU A 95 30.33 6.46 13.02
C GLU A 95 30.59 5.73 14.35
N ASN A 96 31.51 4.77 14.33
CA ASN A 96 31.92 3.97 15.50
C ASN A 96 30.78 3.15 16.16
N GLY A 97 29.71 2.82 15.44
CA GLY A 97 28.66 1.91 15.94
C GLY A 97 27.74 2.50 17.00
N ILE A 98 27.71 3.84 17.17
CA ILE A 98 26.88 4.52 18.18
C ILE A 98 25.39 4.17 18.04
N ASN A 99 24.94 3.89 16.82
CA ASN A 99 23.55 3.57 16.49
C ASN A 99 23.28 2.08 16.27
N ASP A 100 24.23 1.18 16.59
CA ASP A 100 24.04 -0.27 16.44
C ASP A 100 22.87 -0.80 17.30
N HIS A 101 22.57 -0.11 18.40
CA HIS A 101 21.44 -0.41 19.27
C HIS A 101 20.07 -0.26 18.59
N LEU A 102 19.99 0.45 17.45
CA LEU A 102 18.76 0.59 16.66
C LEU A 102 18.49 -0.63 15.76
N GLY A 103 19.45 -1.54 15.62
CA GLY A 103 19.34 -2.75 14.79
C GLY A 103 19.48 -2.43 13.30
N CYS A 104 18.36 -2.24 12.61
CA CYS A 104 18.31 -2.00 11.16
C CYS A 104 17.60 -0.70 10.82
N ALA A 105 17.89 -0.17 9.64
CA ALA A 105 17.00 0.75 8.95
C ALA A 105 15.99 -0.05 8.11
N TRP A 106 14.84 0.57 7.88
CA TRP A 106 13.82 0.06 6.99
C TRP A 106 13.25 1.20 6.15
N PHE A 107 12.80 0.86 4.95
CA PHE A 107 12.12 1.79 4.06
C PHE A 107 11.08 1.06 3.22
N THR A 108 9.98 1.76 2.94
CA THR A 108 8.85 1.24 2.18
C THR A 108 8.81 1.92 0.81
N VAL A 109 8.69 1.12 -0.23
CA VAL A 109 8.72 1.52 -1.64
C VAL A 109 7.61 0.82 -2.42
N PRO A 110 7.25 1.31 -3.63
CA PRO A 110 6.40 0.54 -4.54
C PRO A 110 7.01 -0.83 -4.86
N SER A 111 6.19 -1.88 -4.85
CA SER A 111 6.65 -3.25 -5.12
C SER A 111 7.25 -3.40 -6.52
N ASP A 112 6.77 -2.65 -7.52
CA ASP A 112 7.35 -2.65 -8.87
C ASP A 112 8.81 -2.15 -8.87
N TRP A 113 9.10 -1.15 -8.04
CA TRP A 113 10.47 -0.65 -7.87
C TRP A 113 11.35 -1.70 -7.20
N ALA A 114 10.84 -2.34 -6.15
CA ALA A 114 11.55 -3.39 -5.42
C ALA A 114 11.80 -4.63 -6.31
N GLU A 115 10.80 -5.06 -7.08
CA GLU A 115 10.90 -6.17 -8.05
C GLU A 115 11.94 -5.86 -9.13
N SER A 116 11.99 -4.63 -9.64
CA SER A 116 13.00 -4.21 -10.62
C SER A 116 14.42 -4.28 -10.04
N LYS A 117 14.60 -3.83 -8.79
CA LYS A 117 15.89 -3.89 -8.10
C LYS A 117 16.31 -5.32 -7.79
N ALA A 118 15.39 -6.17 -7.30
CA ALA A 118 15.63 -7.59 -7.07
C ALA A 118 16.11 -8.29 -8.34
N LYS A 119 15.46 -8.06 -9.48
CA LYS A 119 15.88 -8.63 -10.78
C LYS A 119 17.24 -8.14 -11.23
N GLN A 120 17.58 -6.88 -10.99
CA GLN A 120 18.93 -6.35 -11.28
C GLN A 120 20.02 -7.00 -10.44
N HIS A 121 19.65 -7.48 -9.24
CA HIS A 121 20.55 -8.18 -8.31
C HIS A 121 20.53 -9.71 -8.47
N GLY A 122 19.85 -10.23 -9.49
CA GLY A 122 19.91 -11.65 -9.86
C GLY A 122 18.83 -12.55 -9.27
N TYR A 123 17.81 -11.98 -8.61
CA TYR A 123 16.64 -12.72 -8.15
C TYR A 123 15.60 -12.85 -9.27
N ASP A 124 14.88 -13.97 -9.33
CA ASP A 124 13.84 -14.22 -10.32
C ASP A 124 12.55 -13.44 -10.02
N SER A 125 12.28 -13.16 -8.73
CA SER A 125 11.10 -12.42 -8.28
C SER A 125 11.30 -11.67 -6.96
N LEU A 126 10.42 -10.70 -6.66
CA LEU A 126 10.38 -10.04 -5.36
C LEU A 126 10.05 -11.00 -4.22
N SER A 127 9.27 -12.05 -4.48
CA SER A 127 8.94 -13.06 -3.46
C SER A 127 10.18 -13.84 -3.03
N GLU A 128 11.01 -14.25 -4.00
CA GLU A 128 12.27 -14.96 -3.73
C GLU A 128 13.26 -14.03 -3.02
N PHE A 129 13.41 -12.80 -3.52
CA PHE A 129 14.20 -11.77 -2.85
C PHE A 129 13.79 -11.64 -1.39
N GLN A 130 12.50 -11.47 -1.08
CA GLN A 130 12.02 -11.30 0.29
C GLN A 130 12.29 -12.49 1.22
N SER A 131 12.43 -13.71 0.68
CA SER A 131 12.75 -14.90 1.48
C SER A 131 14.24 -15.11 1.71
N GLU A 132 15.10 -14.55 0.86
CA GLU A 132 16.51 -14.94 0.80
C GLU A 132 17.51 -13.80 0.98
N TYR A 133 17.10 -12.55 0.74
CA TYR A 133 18.03 -11.43 0.77
C TYR A 133 18.62 -11.20 2.17
N ILE A 134 19.87 -10.74 2.16
CA ILE A 134 20.58 -10.23 3.33
C ILE A 134 20.81 -8.72 3.18
N MET A 135 21.25 -8.08 4.26
CA MET A 135 21.45 -6.63 4.32
C MET A 135 22.49 -6.12 3.30
N ASP A 136 23.45 -6.96 2.91
CA ASP A 136 24.41 -6.64 1.85
C ASP A 136 23.73 -6.48 0.48
N ASP A 137 22.65 -7.22 0.21
CA ASP A 137 21.94 -7.17 -1.08
C ASP A 137 21.19 -5.85 -1.26
N THR A 138 20.84 -5.19 -0.15
CA THR A 138 20.10 -3.91 -0.12
C THR A 138 20.99 -2.72 0.19
N ALA A 139 22.30 -2.93 0.28
CA ALA A 139 23.27 -1.86 0.50
C ALA A 139 23.17 -0.80 -0.61
N GLY A 140 22.90 0.44 -0.24
CA GLY A 140 22.72 1.60 -1.12
C GLY A 140 21.31 1.75 -1.70
N TRP A 141 20.41 0.79 -1.51
CA TRP A 141 19.06 0.87 -2.08
C TRP A 141 18.23 1.98 -1.46
N LEU A 142 18.47 2.34 -0.19
CA LEU A 142 17.78 3.46 0.44
C LEU A 142 18.14 4.78 -0.26
N GLN A 143 19.43 5.00 -0.51
CA GLN A 143 19.90 6.19 -1.21
C GLN A 143 19.37 6.26 -2.64
N ASP A 144 19.34 5.14 -3.34
CA ASP A 144 18.74 5.05 -4.68
C ASP A 144 17.24 5.33 -4.67
N ALA A 145 16.52 4.81 -3.68
CA ALA A 145 15.08 5.06 -3.53
C ALA A 145 14.81 6.54 -3.24
N ILE A 146 15.65 7.20 -2.43
CA ILE A 146 15.57 8.65 -2.17
C ILE A 146 15.83 9.43 -3.45
N ALA A 147 16.93 9.13 -4.15
CA ALA A 147 17.33 9.81 -5.38
C ALA A 147 16.28 9.69 -6.50
N THR A 148 15.56 8.58 -6.53
CA THR A 148 14.49 8.31 -7.51
C THR A 148 13.08 8.67 -7.02
N SER A 149 12.95 9.27 -5.83
CA SER A 149 11.66 9.65 -5.22
C SER A 149 10.67 8.47 -5.04
N ASN A 150 11.19 7.28 -4.73
CA ASN A 150 10.40 6.06 -4.51
C ASN A 150 10.20 5.71 -3.02
N VAL A 151 10.87 6.40 -2.09
CA VAL A 151 10.62 6.21 -0.65
C VAL A 151 9.28 6.79 -0.25
N LEU A 152 8.40 5.94 0.29
CA LEU A 152 7.11 6.33 0.85
C LEU A 152 7.24 6.66 2.35
N ILE A 153 7.97 5.82 3.09
CA ILE A 153 8.28 5.99 4.51
C ILE A 153 9.58 5.25 4.82
N CYS A 154 10.34 5.73 5.80
CA CYS A 154 11.53 5.05 6.31
C CYS A 154 11.69 5.28 7.82
N GLY A 155 12.53 4.46 8.46
CA GLY A 155 12.84 4.59 9.87
C GLY A 155 13.94 3.62 10.30
N ALA A 156 14.26 3.64 11.59
CA ALA A 156 15.16 2.69 12.23
C ALA A 156 14.40 1.89 13.31
N GLY A 157 14.86 0.67 13.59
CA GLY A 157 14.20 -0.26 14.52
C GLY A 157 12.96 -0.92 13.90
N ASN A 158 11.88 -1.03 14.67
CA ASN A 158 10.68 -1.74 14.22
C ASN A 158 9.74 -0.82 13.40
N PRO A 159 9.27 -1.25 12.21
CA PRO A 159 8.32 -0.47 11.44
C PRO A 159 6.97 -0.33 12.17
N PRO A 160 6.26 0.81 12.02
CA PRO A 160 5.00 1.09 12.74
C PRO A 160 3.84 0.13 12.38
N HIS A 161 3.99 -0.69 11.33
CA HIS A 161 3.00 -1.66 10.89
C HIS A 161 3.51 -3.12 10.86
N SER A 162 4.67 -3.41 11.47
CA SER A 162 5.06 -4.81 11.67
C SER A 162 4.15 -5.44 12.74
N LYS A 163 3.01 -6.01 12.34
CA LYS A 163 2.44 -7.13 13.09
C LYS A 163 3.55 -8.17 13.12
N GLY A 164 4.10 -8.40 14.31
CA GLY A 164 5.38 -9.06 14.50
C GLY A 164 5.58 -10.29 13.63
N VAL A 165 6.62 -10.24 12.81
CA VAL A 165 7.35 -11.46 12.47
C VAL A 165 8.36 -11.59 13.62
N ARG A 166 8.00 -12.43 14.59
CA ARG A 166 8.93 -12.97 15.57
C ARG A 166 9.79 -14.03 14.89
#